data_AF-A0A7X8PP33-F1
#
_entry.id   AF-A0A7X8PP33-F1
#
_cell.length_a   1.000
_cell.length_b   1.000
_cell.length_c   1.000
_cell.angle_alpha   90.00
_cell.angle_beta   90.00
_cell.angle_gamma   90.00
#
_symmetry.space_group_name_H-M   'P 1'
#
loop_
_entity.id
_entity.type
_entity.pdbx_description
1 polymer ?
#
loop_
_entity_poly.entity_id
_entity_poly.type
_entity_poly.pdbx_seq_one_letter_code
_entity_poly.pdbx_strand_id
1 'polypeptide(L)'
;MKSESSSIVRTVNTLMMWLFCLTVLMLVMPWEYVSQDFATQIHNNKIFIYFALIIELSNLISQVVLTFFNSYNYKNQTKRLQALVEKTVAQLDFAEKALLREYVLQRKSVLALPVTEPTVRNLIDGGVLKIVSIVDEANRIAQVIISKEARPHITYKSIGLTLGKMSEEQISAIMNARPEYAKEKYVNNNRVFIGSRAVNSLFKSPAADDMATGSNAKTDNSNAAA
;
A
#
# COMPACT_ATOMS: atom_id res chain seq x y z
N MET A 1 -10.33 6.47 -8.62
CA MET A 1 -10.95 7.78 -8.97
C MET A 1 -10.16 9.02 -8.53
N LYS A 2 -9.43 9.03 -7.40
CA LYS A 2 -8.70 10.24 -6.94
C LYS A 2 -7.45 10.61 -7.78
N SER A 3 -6.86 9.64 -8.50
CA SER A 3 -5.69 9.85 -9.38
C SER A 3 -6.03 10.56 -10.69
N GLU A 4 -7.14 10.19 -11.34
CA GLU A 4 -7.62 10.77 -12.60
C GLU A 4 -7.94 12.28 -12.47
N SER A 5 -8.60 12.67 -11.39
CA SER A 5 -8.88 14.09 -11.13
C SER A 5 -7.59 14.90 -10.95
N SER A 6 -6.56 14.30 -10.34
CA SER A 6 -5.30 14.98 -10.10
C SER A 6 -4.46 15.19 -11.37
N SER A 7 -4.55 14.29 -12.35
CA SER A 7 -3.88 14.47 -13.64
C SER A 7 -4.59 15.53 -14.49
N ILE A 8 -5.93 15.53 -14.53
CA ILE A 8 -6.71 16.54 -15.25
C ILE A 8 -6.40 17.95 -14.72
N VAL A 9 -6.41 18.13 -13.40
CA VAL A 9 -6.07 19.43 -12.78
C VAL A 9 -4.65 19.86 -13.12
N ARG A 10 -3.68 18.93 -13.16
CA ARG A 10 -2.30 19.23 -13.57
C ARG A 10 -2.23 19.65 -15.04
N THR A 11 -2.87 18.92 -15.94
CA THR A 11 -2.88 19.24 -17.37
C THR A 11 -3.54 20.59 -17.62
N VAL A 12 -4.68 20.88 -16.99
CA VAL A 12 -5.35 22.18 -17.08
C VAL A 12 -4.45 23.29 -16.55
N ASN A 13 -3.80 23.09 -15.40
CA ASN A 13 -2.86 24.07 -14.85
C ASN A 13 -1.68 24.32 -15.82
N THR A 14 -1.08 23.26 -16.36
CA THR A 14 -0.02 23.38 -17.37
C THR A 14 -0.50 24.16 -18.59
N LEU A 15 -1.67 23.85 -19.15
CA LEU A 15 -2.23 24.59 -20.28
C LEU A 15 -2.47 26.07 -19.94
N MET A 16 -2.99 26.38 -18.76
CA MET A 16 -3.18 27.76 -18.30
C MET A 16 -1.85 28.51 -18.16
N MET A 17 -0.78 27.84 -17.71
CA MET A 17 0.55 28.43 -17.64
C MET A 17 1.15 28.69 -19.03
N TRP A 18 0.91 27.80 -20.00
CA TRP A 18 1.31 27.99 -21.39
C TRP A 18 0.54 29.14 -22.06
N LEU A 19 -0.78 29.27 -21.81
CA LEU A 19 -1.59 30.38 -22.30
C LEU A 19 -1.09 31.72 -21.76
N PHE A 20 -0.83 31.82 -20.46
CA PHE A 20 -0.22 33.00 -19.85
C PHE A 20 1.15 33.34 -20.45
N CYS A 21 1.99 32.33 -20.71
CA CYS A 21 3.27 32.56 -21.36
C CYS A 21 3.09 33.10 -22.79
N LEU A 22 2.10 32.60 -23.53
CA LEU A 22 1.78 33.03 -24.89
C LEU A 22 1.24 34.46 -24.91
N THR A 23 0.35 34.85 -24.00
CA THR A 23 -0.18 36.21 -23.90
C THR A 23 0.91 37.22 -23.50
N VAL A 24 1.79 36.86 -22.58
CA VAL A 24 2.95 37.68 -22.20
C VAL A 24 3.94 37.80 -23.36
N LEU A 25 4.26 36.71 -24.05
CA LEU A 25 5.10 36.72 -25.25
C LEU A 25 4.49 37.63 -26.32
N MET A 26 3.17 37.57 -26.48
CA MET A 26 2.45 38.40 -27.44
C MET A 26 2.50 39.89 -27.10
N LEU A 27 2.66 40.25 -25.83
CA LEU A 27 2.78 41.65 -25.42
C LEU A 27 4.22 42.17 -25.51
N VAL A 28 5.21 41.31 -25.20
CA VAL A 28 6.63 41.68 -25.14
C VAL A 28 7.29 41.67 -26.53
N MET A 29 6.77 40.89 -27.47
CA MET A 29 7.36 40.81 -28.82
C MET A 29 7.11 42.11 -29.62
N PRO A 30 8.16 42.73 -30.18
CA PRO A 30 8.01 43.82 -31.14
C PRO A 30 7.56 43.27 -32.50
N TRP A 31 6.24 43.23 -32.73
CA TRP A 31 5.62 42.71 -33.96
C TRP A 31 5.96 43.50 -35.23
N GLU A 32 6.51 44.69 -35.08
CA GLU A 32 6.99 45.55 -36.19
C GLU A 32 8.06 44.88 -37.05
N TYR A 33 8.82 43.93 -36.48
CA TYR A 33 9.86 43.19 -37.23
C TYR A 33 9.32 42.00 -38.02
N VAL A 34 8.08 41.56 -37.77
CA VAL A 34 7.49 40.37 -38.40
C VAL A 34 6.61 40.77 -39.57
N SER A 35 5.66 41.69 -39.35
CA SER A 35 4.85 42.29 -40.42
C SER A 35 4.06 43.51 -39.92
N GLN A 36 4.00 44.56 -40.73
CA GLN A 36 3.28 45.80 -40.39
C GLN A 36 1.75 45.59 -40.34
N ASP A 37 1.20 44.72 -41.18
CA ASP A 37 -0.24 44.39 -41.17
C ASP A 37 -0.66 43.67 -39.89
N PHE A 38 0.20 42.82 -39.35
CA PHE A 38 -0.07 42.12 -38.09
C PHE A 38 0.10 43.04 -36.88
N ALA A 39 1.12 43.91 -36.92
CA ALA A 39 1.35 44.91 -35.87
C ALA A 39 0.17 45.88 -35.72
N THR A 40 -0.42 46.34 -36.83
CA THR A 40 -1.61 47.21 -36.80
C THR A 40 -2.86 46.51 -36.29
N GLN A 41 -3.08 45.24 -36.66
CA GLN A 41 -4.19 44.43 -36.11
C GLN A 41 -4.05 44.17 -34.61
N ILE A 42 -2.84 43.87 -34.14
CA ILE A 42 -2.56 43.75 -32.71
C ILE A 42 -2.78 45.08 -32.02
N HIS A 43 -2.32 46.19 -32.61
CA HIS A 43 -2.48 47.52 -32.03
C HIS A 43 -3.96 47.88 -31.81
N ASN A 44 -4.83 47.58 -32.78
CA ASN A 44 -6.26 47.79 -32.68
C ASN A 44 -6.93 46.91 -31.62
N ASN A 45 -6.39 45.71 -31.37
CA ASN A 45 -6.96 44.76 -30.41
C ASN A 45 -6.22 44.71 -29.06
N LYS A 46 -5.30 45.65 -28.78
CA LYS A 46 -4.52 45.70 -27.52
C LYS A 46 -5.39 45.65 -26.26
N ILE A 47 -6.58 46.27 -26.31
CA ILE A 47 -7.51 46.29 -25.17
C ILE A 47 -7.90 44.86 -24.74
N PHE A 48 -8.18 43.98 -25.69
CA PHE A 48 -8.59 42.59 -25.41
C PHE A 48 -7.43 41.77 -24.85
N ILE A 49 -6.22 42.02 -25.31
CA ILE A 49 -4.99 41.38 -24.82
C ILE A 49 -4.75 41.77 -23.35
N TYR A 50 -4.93 43.05 -22.99
CA TYR A 50 -4.82 43.48 -21.59
C TYR A 50 -5.89 42.85 -20.68
N PHE A 51 -7.14 42.74 -21.15
CA PHE A 51 -8.18 42.05 -20.39
C PHE A 51 -7.89 40.57 -20.18
N ALA A 52 -7.43 39.87 -21.22
CA ALA A 52 -7.00 38.48 -21.12
C ALA A 52 -5.86 38.33 -20.09
N LEU A 53 -4.87 39.22 -20.14
CA LEU A 53 -3.73 39.21 -19.21
C LEU A 53 -4.16 39.44 -17.75
N ILE A 54 -5.12 40.34 -17.48
CA ILE A 54 -5.63 40.55 -16.11
C ILE A 54 -6.32 39.29 -15.58
N ILE A 55 -7.12 38.62 -16.41
CA ILE A 55 -7.84 37.39 -16.04
C ILE A 55 -6.83 36.27 -15.74
N GLU A 56 -5.85 36.07 -16.62
CA GLU A 56 -4.82 35.04 -16.44
C GLU A 56 -3.92 35.33 -15.24
N LEU A 57 -3.54 36.60 -15.02
CA LEU A 57 -2.73 37.00 -13.87
C LEU A 57 -3.47 36.75 -12.55
N SER A 58 -4.76 37.06 -12.49
CA SER A 58 -5.61 36.76 -11.32
C SER A 58 -5.65 35.25 -11.04
N ASN A 59 -5.79 34.44 -12.10
CA ASN A 59 -5.79 32.98 -11.98
C ASN A 59 -4.43 32.45 -11.49
N LEU A 60 -3.34 32.94 -12.07
CA LEU A 60 -1.97 32.58 -11.68
C LEU A 60 -1.70 32.87 -10.20
N ILE A 61 -2.08 34.06 -9.72
CA ILE A 61 -1.93 34.44 -8.31
C ILE A 61 -2.72 33.47 -7.42
N SER A 62 -3.96 33.17 -7.75
CA SER A 62 -4.79 32.23 -6.99
C SER A 62 -4.15 30.85 -6.88
N GLN A 63 -3.63 30.32 -7.99
CA GLN A 63 -2.94 29.03 -8.01
C GLN A 63 -1.64 29.02 -7.19
N VAL A 64 -0.85 30.09 -7.28
CA VAL A 64 0.38 30.25 -6.48
C VAL A 64 0.05 30.21 -5.00
N VAL A 65 -0.97 30.96 -4.58
CA VAL A 65 -1.42 31.01 -3.19
C VAL A 65 -1.88 29.62 -2.71
N LEU A 66 -2.75 28.94 -3.46
CA LEU A 66 -3.22 27.60 -3.10
C LEU A 66 -2.08 26.57 -3.01
N THR A 67 -1.15 26.61 -3.97
CA THR A 67 0.00 25.69 -4.00
C THR A 67 0.93 25.96 -2.81
N PHE A 68 1.16 27.23 -2.49
CA PHE A 68 1.97 27.64 -1.36
C PHE A 68 1.36 27.17 -0.03
N PHE A 69 0.06 27.41 0.19
CA PHE A 69 -0.64 26.94 1.38
C PHE A 69 -0.65 25.42 1.49
N ASN A 70 -0.90 24.70 0.40
CA ASN A 70 -0.90 23.23 0.40
C ASN A 70 0.49 22.67 0.73
N SER A 71 1.55 23.23 0.15
CA SER A 71 2.92 22.84 0.43
C SER A 71 3.30 23.11 1.88
N TYR A 72 2.92 24.28 2.41
CA TYR A 72 3.15 24.64 3.81
C TYR A 72 2.41 23.70 4.77
N ASN A 73 1.14 23.43 4.51
CA ASN A 73 0.33 22.52 5.31
C ASN A 73 0.88 21.09 5.26
N TYR A 74 1.32 20.60 4.10
CA TYR A 74 1.90 19.28 3.97
C TYR A 74 3.19 19.13 4.80
N LYS A 75 4.07 20.12 4.77
CA LYS A 75 5.28 20.15 5.61
C LYS A 75 4.95 20.19 7.09
N ASN A 76 3.91 20.92 7.49
CA ASN A 76 3.50 20.98 8.88
C ASN A 76 2.86 19.66 9.35
N GLN A 77 2.04 19.01 8.51
CA GLN A 77 1.42 17.72 8.82
C GLN A 77 2.46 16.61 8.99
N THR A 78 3.45 16.54 8.11
CA THR A 78 4.53 15.55 8.20
C THR A 78 5.35 15.72 9.49
N LYS A 79 5.72 16.95 9.84
CA LYS A 79 6.39 17.25 11.13
C LYS A 79 5.55 16.87 12.34
N ARG A 80 4.25 17.19 12.32
CA ARG A 80 3.32 16.83 13.41
C ARG A 80 3.19 15.32 13.57
N LEU A 81 3.07 14.60 12.46
CA LEU A 81 3.00 13.13 12.46
C LEU A 81 4.30 12.53 13.01
N GLN A 82 5.46 13.03 12.59
CA GLN A 82 6.74 12.58 13.11
C GLN A 82 6.87 12.82 14.62
N ALA A 83 6.52 14.01 15.11
CA ALA A 83 6.53 14.32 16.54
C ALA A 83 5.54 13.46 17.35
N LEU A 84 4.36 13.17 16.77
CA LEU A 84 3.38 12.27 17.38
C LEU A 84 3.95 10.86 17.52
N VAL A 85 4.52 10.31 16.45
CA VAL A 85 5.14 8.98 16.43
C VAL A 85 6.28 8.90 17.43
N GLU A 86 7.16 9.89 17.48
CA GLU A 86 8.26 9.94 18.44
C GLU A 86 7.75 9.91 19.89
N LYS A 87 6.73 10.72 20.20
CA LYS A 87 6.10 10.74 21.53
C LYS A 87 5.47 9.39 21.87
N THR A 88 4.73 8.79 20.95
CA THR A 88 4.12 7.48 21.15
C THR A 88 5.19 6.43 21.40
N VAL A 89 6.26 6.39 20.60
CA VAL A 89 7.36 5.42 20.76
C VAL A 89 8.08 5.58 22.10
N ALA A 90 8.23 6.81 22.60
CA ALA A 90 8.81 7.08 23.91
C ALA A 90 7.93 6.58 25.07
N GLN A 91 6.60 6.61 24.91
CA GLN A 91 5.62 6.28 25.94
C GLN A 91 4.96 4.90 25.74
N LEU A 92 5.64 3.99 25.04
CA LEU A 92 5.08 2.69 24.70
C LEU A 92 4.85 1.81 25.96
N ASP A 93 3.61 1.34 26.10
CA ASP A 93 3.21 0.44 27.19
C ASP A 93 3.74 -1.00 26.98
N PHE A 94 3.73 -1.83 28.01
CA PHE A 94 4.21 -3.22 27.95
C PHE A 94 3.48 -4.05 26.88
N ALA A 95 2.16 -3.91 26.77
CA ALA A 95 1.37 -4.61 25.75
C ALA A 95 1.73 -4.15 24.32
N GLU A 96 1.95 -2.85 24.13
CA GLU A 96 2.34 -2.27 22.84
C GLU A 96 3.75 -2.71 22.43
N LYS A 97 4.69 -2.75 23.39
CA LYS A 97 6.03 -3.29 23.16
C LYS A 97 5.98 -4.76 22.78
N ALA A 98 5.15 -5.55 23.46
CA ALA A 98 4.96 -6.96 23.14
C ALA A 98 4.38 -7.16 21.72
N LEU A 99 3.45 -6.30 21.31
CA LEU A 99 2.89 -6.33 19.95
C LEU A 99 3.94 -5.93 18.89
N LEU A 100 4.71 -4.86 19.09
CA LEU A 100 5.79 -4.50 18.15
C LEU A 100 6.88 -5.56 18.08
N ARG A 101 7.16 -6.24 19.19
CA ARG A 101 8.09 -7.38 19.24
C ARG A 101 7.65 -8.51 18.33
N GLU A 102 6.35 -8.74 18.22
CA GLU A 102 5.80 -9.80 17.38
C GLU A 102 6.13 -9.61 15.90
N TYR A 103 6.16 -8.36 15.39
CA TYR A 103 6.61 -8.07 14.02
C TYR A 103 8.07 -8.50 13.79
N VAL A 104 8.94 -8.28 14.78
CA VAL A 104 10.36 -8.66 14.71
C VAL A 104 10.51 -10.18 14.83
N LEU A 105 9.79 -10.81 15.76
CA LEU A 105 9.85 -12.26 16.02
C LEU A 105 9.32 -13.08 14.82
N GLN A 106 8.19 -12.69 14.24
CA GLN A 106 7.62 -13.38 13.07
C GLN A 106 8.38 -13.08 11.78
N ARG A 107 9.29 -12.10 11.77
CA ARG A 107 9.98 -11.59 10.56
C ARG A 107 8.99 -11.20 9.44
N LYS A 108 7.79 -10.74 9.81
CA LYS A 108 6.73 -10.31 8.89
C LYS A 108 6.51 -8.81 9.04
N SER A 109 6.43 -8.10 7.91
CA SER A 109 6.12 -6.66 7.90
C SER A 109 4.63 -6.35 7.97
N VAL A 110 3.78 -7.36 7.82
CA VAL A 110 2.31 -7.27 7.82
C VAL A 110 1.77 -8.32 8.78
N LEU A 111 0.96 -7.89 9.75
CA LEU A 111 0.22 -8.79 10.63
C LEU A 111 -1.28 -8.54 10.50
N ALA A 112 -2.07 -9.62 10.57
CA ALA A 112 -3.52 -9.53 10.69
C ALA A 112 -3.88 -9.33 12.16
N LEU A 113 -4.37 -8.14 12.51
CA LEU A 113 -4.67 -7.76 13.88
C LEU A 113 -6.14 -7.33 14.01
N PRO A 114 -6.81 -7.68 15.12
CA PRO A 114 -8.15 -7.16 15.42
C PRO A 114 -8.06 -5.68 15.78
N VAL A 115 -8.82 -4.83 15.08
CA VAL A 115 -8.85 -3.38 15.33
C VAL A 115 -9.69 -3.02 16.57
N THR A 116 -10.38 -3.99 17.15
CA THR A 116 -11.15 -3.85 18.39
C THR A 116 -10.27 -3.77 19.63
N GLU A 117 -9.05 -4.32 19.58
CA GLU A 117 -8.14 -4.32 20.71
C GLU A 117 -7.58 -2.92 20.98
N PRO A 118 -7.61 -2.44 22.24
CA PRO A 118 -7.18 -1.08 22.58
C PRO A 118 -5.69 -0.85 22.28
N THR A 119 -4.83 -1.87 22.45
CA THR A 119 -3.40 -1.80 22.11
C THR A 119 -3.16 -1.53 20.63
N VAL A 120 -3.94 -2.18 19.76
CA VAL A 120 -3.84 -2.00 18.30
C VAL A 120 -4.36 -0.63 17.92
N ARG A 121 -5.48 -0.21 18.52
CA ARG A 121 -6.08 1.11 18.32
C ARG A 121 -5.13 2.24 18.71
N ASN A 122 -4.52 2.18 19.88
CA ASN A 122 -3.59 3.20 20.37
C ASN A 122 -2.38 3.37 19.46
N LEU A 123 -1.82 2.26 18.95
CA LEU A 123 -0.69 2.32 18.02
C LEU A 123 -1.07 2.85 16.63
N ILE A 124 -2.32 2.62 16.19
CA ILE A 124 -2.84 3.21 14.95
C ILE A 124 -3.06 4.72 15.14
N ASP A 125 -3.70 5.12 16.24
CA ASP A 125 -3.99 6.52 16.55
C ASP A 125 -2.70 7.33 16.79
N GLY A 126 -1.67 6.70 17.36
CA GLY A 126 -0.31 7.24 17.51
C GLY A 126 0.51 7.28 16.21
N GLY A 127 -0.04 6.81 15.08
CA GLY A 127 0.64 6.80 13.79
C GLY A 127 1.80 5.80 13.66
N VAL A 128 1.97 4.91 14.64
CA VAL A 128 3.00 3.85 14.62
C VAL A 128 2.58 2.72 13.69
N LEU A 129 1.28 2.40 13.68
CA LEU A 129 0.69 1.40 12.82
C LEU A 129 -0.22 2.03 11.75
N LYS A 130 -0.30 1.40 10.59
CA LYS A 130 -1.16 1.82 9.47
C LYS A 130 -1.93 0.62 8.92
N ILE A 131 -3.24 0.81 8.73
CA ILE A 131 -4.11 -0.19 8.11
C ILE A 131 -3.88 -0.18 6.59
N VAL A 132 -3.66 -1.36 6.01
CA VAL A 132 -3.47 -1.55 4.56
C VAL A 132 -4.74 -2.10 3.91
N SER A 133 -5.32 -3.14 4.49
CA SER A 133 -6.50 -3.81 3.96
C SER A 133 -7.32 -4.42 5.09
N ILE A 134 -8.63 -4.48 4.92
CA ILE A 134 -9.54 -5.15 5.85
C ILE A 134 -9.72 -6.57 5.32
N VAL A 135 -9.33 -7.57 6.11
CA VAL A 135 -9.40 -8.98 5.71
C VAL A 135 -10.77 -9.55 6.03
N ASP A 136 -11.30 -9.18 7.20
CA ASP A 136 -12.57 -9.67 7.69
C ASP A 136 -13.30 -8.50 8.38
N GLU A 137 -14.39 -8.06 7.76
CA GLU A 137 -15.20 -6.96 8.27
C GLU A 137 -16.09 -7.39 9.45
N ALA A 138 -16.50 -8.67 9.48
CA ALA A 138 -17.34 -9.22 10.56
C ALA A 138 -16.54 -9.35 11.86
N ASN A 139 -15.31 -9.85 11.78
CA ASN A 139 -14.41 -9.95 12.95
C ASN A 139 -13.52 -8.71 13.13
N ARG A 140 -13.67 -7.68 12.28
CA ARG A 140 -12.87 -6.44 12.29
C ARG A 140 -11.36 -6.71 12.31
N ILE A 141 -10.92 -7.71 11.55
CA ILE A 141 -9.50 -8.06 11.40
C ILE A 141 -8.94 -7.32 10.19
N ALA A 142 -7.89 -6.54 10.42
CA ALA A 142 -7.22 -5.78 9.38
C ALA A 142 -5.76 -6.20 9.26
N GLN A 143 -5.24 -6.14 8.03
CA GLN A 143 -3.81 -6.17 7.78
C GLN A 143 -3.21 -4.82 8.15
N VAL A 144 -2.34 -4.85 9.14
CA VAL A 144 -1.69 -3.67 9.70
C VAL A 144 -0.18 -3.78 9.46
N ILE A 145 0.42 -2.63 9.14
CA ILE A 145 1.86 -2.50 8.93
C ILE A 145 2.44 -1.43 9.85
N ILE A 146 3.73 -1.55 10.16
CA ILE A 146 4.48 -0.47 10.78
C ILE A 146 4.59 0.68 9.77
N SER A 147 4.17 1.88 10.19
CA SER A 147 4.21 3.08 9.36
C SER A 147 5.65 3.41 8.96
N LYS A 148 5.83 3.98 7.75
CA LYS A 148 7.17 4.33 7.25
C LYS A 148 7.88 5.31 8.17
N GLU A 149 7.12 6.24 8.74
CA GLU A 149 7.59 7.29 9.66
C GLU A 149 8.04 6.72 11.01
N ALA A 150 7.48 5.59 11.47
CA ALA A 150 7.83 4.99 12.76
C ALA A 150 9.02 4.04 12.72
N ARG A 151 9.36 3.46 11.57
CA ARG A 151 10.47 2.51 11.43
C ARG A 151 11.81 2.98 11.99
N PRO A 152 12.25 4.24 11.83
CA PRO A 152 13.52 4.71 12.37
C PRO A 152 13.54 4.78 13.91
N HIS A 153 12.37 5.01 14.51
CA HIS A 153 12.22 5.22 15.95
C HIS A 153 12.04 3.89 16.70
N ILE A 154 11.57 2.85 16.02
CA ILE A 154 11.41 1.50 16.57
C ILE A 154 12.78 0.80 16.54
N THR A 155 13.46 0.81 17.69
CA THR A 155 14.75 0.14 17.88
C THR A 155 14.55 -1.09 18.77
N TYR A 156 15.50 -2.04 18.71
CA TYR A 156 15.49 -3.20 19.61
C TYR A 156 15.34 -2.77 21.09
N LYS A 157 16.02 -1.69 21.48
CA LYS A 157 15.94 -1.13 22.83
C LYS A 157 14.55 -0.59 23.17
N SER A 158 13.86 0.10 22.27
CA SER A 158 12.51 0.63 22.55
C SER A 158 11.45 -0.47 22.68
N ILE A 159 11.67 -1.61 22.02
CA ILE A 159 10.83 -2.81 22.12
C ILE A 159 11.21 -3.71 23.34
N GLY A 160 12.26 -3.33 24.09
CA GLY A 160 12.76 -4.12 25.21
C GLY A 160 13.45 -5.42 24.80
N LEU A 161 14.03 -5.46 23.60
CA LEU A 161 14.95 -6.50 23.15
C LEU A 161 16.39 -6.02 23.32
N THR A 162 17.29 -6.89 23.77
CA THR A 162 18.73 -6.63 23.77
C THR A 162 19.38 -7.28 22.56
N LEU A 163 20.41 -6.66 21.98
CA LEU A 163 21.19 -7.23 20.86
C LEU A 163 22.11 -8.40 21.27
N GLY A 164 22.27 -8.65 22.58
CA GLY A 164 23.11 -9.73 23.13
C GLY A 164 22.32 -10.98 23.53
N LYS A 165 23.04 -12.00 24.04
CA LYS A 165 22.44 -13.21 24.64
C LYS A 165 21.65 -12.81 25.90
N MET A 166 20.33 -12.98 25.86
CA MET A 166 19.45 -12.82 27.04
C MET A 166 19.53 -14.06 27.93
N SER A 167 19.30 -13.90 29.24
CA SER A 167 19.14 -15.05 30.13
C SER A 167 17.85 -15.82 29.78
N GLU A 168 17.83 -17.13 30.04
CA GLU A 168 16.66 -17.97 29.75
C GLU A 168 15.40 -17.49 30.47
N GLU A 169 15.56 -16.89 31.66
CA GLU A 169 14.49 -16.25 32.43
C GLU A 169 13.89 -15.01 31.73
N GLN A 170 14.73 -14.19 31.10
CA GLN A 170 14.26 -13.03 30.34
C GLN A 170 13.53 -13.47 29.07
N ILE A 171 14.01 -14.52 28.42
CA ILE A 171 13.39 -15.09 27.22
C ILE A 171 12.00 -15.65 27.57
N SER A 172 11.87 -16.39 28.68
CA SER A 172 10.57 -16.94 29.11
C SER A 172 9.58 -15.83 29.47
N ALA A 173 10.02 -14.76 30.15
CA ALA A 173 9.20 -13.59 30.41
C ALA A 173 8.71 -12.90 29.12
N ILE A 174 9.59 -12.76 28.13
CA ILE A 174 9.27 -12.22 26.80
C ILE A 174 8.26 -13.10 26.06
N MET A 175 8.40 -14.41 26.15
CA MET A 175 7.52 -15.39 25.51
C MET A 175 6.14 -15.43 26.16
N ASN A 176 6.07 -15.32 27.48
CA ASN A 176 4.81 -15.28 28.25
C ASN A 176 4.03 -13.99 27.99
N ALA A 177 4.73 -12.88 27.72
CA ALA A 177 4.13 -11.59 27.42
C ALA A 177 3.52 -11.47 26.01
N ARG A 178 3.62 -12.51 25.16
CA ARG A 178 3.15 -12.44 23.78
C ARG A 178 1.62 -12.33 23.71
N PRO A 179 1.07 -11.30 23.04
CA PRO A 179 -0.38 -11.13 22.92
C PRO A 179 -1.01 -12.26 22.11
N GLU A 180 -2.07 -12.88 22.64
CA GLU A 180 -2.68 -14.07 22.03
C GLU A 180 -3.27 -13.81 20.64
N TYR A 181 -3.81 -12.61 20.43
CA TYR A 181 -4.41 -12.21 19.15
C TYR A 181 -3.40 -11.96 18.04
N ALA A 182 -2.12 -11.73 18.36
CA ALA A 182 -1.07 -11.48 17.38
C ALA A 182 -0.23 -12.74 17.08
N LYS A 183 -0.35 -13.79 17.91
CA LYS A 183 0.32 -15.07 17.66
C LYS A 183 -0.15 -15.62 16.32
N GLU A 184 0.79 -16.20 15.57
CA GLU A 184 0.46 -16.93 14.35
C GLU A 184 -0.49 -18.07 14.70
N LYS A 185 -1.80 -17.86 14.46
CA LYS A 185 -2.75 -18.96 14.43
C LYS A 185 -2.30 -19.82 13.27
N TYR A 186 -1.67 -20.96 13.57
CA TYR A 186 -1.56 -22.05 12.61
C TYR A 186 -2.99 -22.36 12.18
N VAL A 187 -3.40 -21.80 11.04
CA VAL A 187 -4.59 -22.26 10.34
C VAL A 187 -4.19 -23.66 9.91
N ASN A 188 -4.58 -24.64 10.73
CA ASN A 188 -4.57 -26.02 10.34
C ASN A 188 -5.62 -26.10 9.22
N ASN A 189 -5.19 -25.78 8.00
CA ASN A 189 -5.98 -25.95 6.78
C ASN A 189 -6.07 -27.46 6.58
N ASN A 190 -6.91 -28.10 7.40
CA ASN A 190 -7.36 -29.46 7.23
C ASN A 190 -8.35 -29.46 6.07
N ARG A 191 -7.90 -29.01 4.90
CA ARG A 191 -8.54 -29.35 3.63
C ARG A 191 -8.16 -30.79 3.43
N VAL A 192 -9.00 -31.68 3.96
CA VAL A 192 -9.00 -33.09 3.58
C VAL A 192 -9.15 -33.08 2.06
N PHE A 193 -8.03 -33.25 1.36
CA PHE A 193 -8.03 -33.53 -0.05
C PHE A 193 -8.60 -34.95 -0.14
N ILE A 194 -9.92 -35.06 -0.30
CA ILE A 194 -10.57 -36.33 -0.62
C ILE A 194 -10.01 -36.69 -1.99
N GLY A 195 -8.94 -37.50 -1.97
CA GLY A 195 -8.27 -37.96 -3.16
C GLY A 195 -9.29 -38.59 -4.09
N SER A 196 -9.16 -38.28 -5.37
CA SER A 196 -10.02 -38.66 -6.49
C SER A 196 -10.25 -40.18 -6.67
N ARG A 197 -9.72 -41.03 -5.78
CA ARG A 197 -9.93 -42.48 -5.78
C ARG A 197 -11.34 -42.90 -5.34
N ALA A 198 -11.99 -42.14 -4.46
CA ALA A 198 -13.34 -42.49 -3.99
C ALA A 198 -14.45 -42.21 -5.03
N VAL A 199 -14.20 -41.33 -6.00
CA VAL A 199 -15.19 -40.97 -7.04
C VAL A 199 -15.22 -42.01 -8.17
N ASN A 200 -14.09 -42.66 -8.47
CA ASN A 200 -14.04 -43.70 -9.51
C ASN A 200 -14.70 -45.03 -9.10
N SER A 201 -14.83 -45.32 -7.80
CA SER A 201 -15.56 -46.52 -7.34
C SER A 201 -17.08 -46.36 -7.35
N LEU A 202 -17.59 -45.13 -7.45
CA LEU A 202 -19.03 -44.85 -7.51
C LEU A 202 -19.59 -44.83 -8.95
N PHE A 203 -18.73 -44.69 -9.96
CA PHE A 203 -19.12 -44.67 -11.38
C PHE A 203 -18.87 -45.99 -12.13
N LYS A 204 -18.35 -47.03 -11.47
CA LYS A 204 -18.23 -48.36 -12.08
C LYS A 204 -19.59 -49.06 -12.07
N SER A 205 -20.39 -48.76 -13.09
CA SER A 205 -21.64 -49.46 -13.41
C SER A 205 -21.33 -50.94 -13.77
N PRO A 206 -22.12 -51.92 -13.29
CA PRO A 206 -21.93 -53.34 -13.54
C PRO A 206 -22.55 -53.69 -14.90
N ALA A 207 -21.85 -53.42 -16.00
CA ALA A 207 -22.28 -53.85 -17.33
C ALA A 207 -21.10 -53.87 -18.31
N ALA A 208 -20.13 -54.75 -18.08
CA ALA A 208 -19.13 -55.11 -19.09
C ALA A 208 -18.37 -56.40 -18.73
N ASP A 209 -19.07 -57.39 -18.18
CA ASP A 209 -18.54 -58.75 -18.05
C ASP A 209 -19.53 -59.69 -18.75
N ASP A 210 -19.63 -59.56 -20.07
CA ASP A 210 -20.11 -60.62 -20.96
C ASP A 210 -19.66 -60.28 -22.39
N MET A 211 -19.07 -61.26 -23.06
CA MET A 211 -18.56 -61.24 -24.45
C MET A 211 -17.11 -60.79 -24.66
N ALA A 212 -16.16 -61.65 -24.28
CA ALA A 212 -15.08 -62.04 -25.21
C ALA A 212 -14.54 -63.42 -24.81
N THR A 213 -15.05 -64.42 -25.51
CA THR A 213 -14.64 -65.82 -25.51
C THR A 213 -13.29 -66.03 -26.20
N GLY A 214 -12.46 -66.89 -25.60
CA GLY A 214 -11.44 -67.71 -26.27
C GLY A 214 -10.14 -66.98 -26.66
N SER A 215 -9.01 -67.63 -26.85
CA SER A 215 -8.60 -69.03 -26.71
C SER A 215 -7.09 -69.01 -26.99
N ASN A 216 -6.31 -69.61 -26.09
CA ASN A 216 -5.11 -70.41 -26.38
C ASN A 216 -3.93 -69.77 -27.15
N ALA A 217 -2.77 -69.63 -26.48
CA ALA A 217 -1.52 -70.22 -26.96
C ALA A 217 -0.42 -70.15 -25.89
N LYS A 218 0.03 -71.36 -25.52
CA LYS A 218 1.19 -71.70 -24.72
C LYS A 218 2.42 -71.82 -25.62
N THR A 219 3.53 -71.16 -25.27
CA THR A 219 4.92 -71.56 -25.56
C THR A 219 5.80 -70.70 -24.65
N ASP A 220 6.22 -71.23 -23.51
CA ASP A 220 7.48 -71.95 -23.29
C ASP A 220 8.74 -71.16 -23.69
N ASN A 221 9.53 -70.91 -22.64
CA ASN A 221 10.96 -71.16 -22.52
C ASN A 221 11.97 -70.00 -22.57
N SER A 222 12.54 -69.80 -21.38
CA SER A 222 13.97 -69.94 -21.07
C SER A 222 14.94 -68.80 -21.34
N ASN A 223 15.77 -68.61 -20.31
CA ASN A 223 17.14 -68.09 -20.29
C ASN A 223 17.31 -66.57 -20.37
N ALA A 224 17.70 -65.92 -19.26
CA ALA A 224 18.99 -65.96 -18.56
C ALA A 224 20.02 -65.02 -19.17
N ALA A 225 20.49 -64.11 -18.31
CA ALA A 225 21.85 -63.60 -18.20
C ALA A 225 22.60 -63.22 -19.50
N ALA A 226 22.80 -61.91 -19.70
CA ALA A 226 24.09 -61.22 -19.58
C ALA A 226 23.93 -59.76 -19.98
#